data_AF-A0A936D4Q4-F1
#
_entry.id   AF-A0A936D4Q4-F1
#
_cell.length_a   1.000
_cell.length_b   1.000
_cell.length_c   1.000
_cell.angle_alpha   90.00
_cell.angle_beta   90.00
_cell.angle_gamma   90.00
#
_symmetry.space_group_name_H-M   'P 1'
#
loop_
_entity.id
_entity.type
_entity.pdbx_description
1 polymer ?
#
loop_
_entity_poly.entity_id
_entity_poly.type
_entity_poly.pdbx_seq_one_letter_code
_entity_poly.pdbx_strand_id
1 'polypeptide(L)'
;MADERFDPDFFFCKVEPEVLFAKKCGSGDPGQGDRAGGCHFNPSAVSGMALVEHPPVDCGGGERPVNRSQVGAGSPAQANLEAASIVMSRDINAAPIFVRPTGANHPRAIFPKNDPAADVLRAWAQK
;
A
#
# COMPACT_ATOMS: atom_id res chain seq x y z
N MET A 1 -23.72 3.14 -3.96
CA MET A 1 -22.34 2.60 -3.84
C MET A 1 -22.27 2.01 -2.45
N ALA A 2 -22.14 0.69 -2.30
CA ALA A 2 -21.78 0.15 -0.99
C ALA A 2 -20.37 0.65 -0.68
N ASP A 3 -20.15 1.17 0.53
CA ASP A 3 -18.82 1.55 0.99
C ASP A 3 -17.97 0.27 1.05
N GLU A 4 -17.15 0.07 0.02
CA GLU A 4 -16.33 -1.13 -0.15
C GLU A 4 -15.17 -1.04 0.86
N ARG A 5 -15.46 -1.47 2.09
CA ARG A 5 -14.53 -1.39 3.19
C ARG A 5 -13.62 -2.63 3.18
N PHE A 6 -12.34 -2.42 2.93
CA PHE A 6 -11.31 -3.45 3.07
C PHE A 6 -10.83 -3.53 4.52
N ASP A 7 -10.36 -4.70 4.95
CA ASP A 7 -9.90 -4.91 6.32
C ASP A 7 -8.73 -3.96 6.67
N PRO A 8 -8.93 -3.01 7.62
CA PRO A 8 -7.89 -2.07 8.01
C PRO A 8 -6.76 -2.74 8.80
N ASP A 9 -7.07 -3.73 9.63
CA ASP A 9 -6.08 -4.41 10.48
C ASP A 9 -5.09 -5.18 9.59
N PHE A 10 -5.62 -5.89 8.60
CA PHE A 10 -4.79 -6.57 7.59
C PHE A 10 -3.94 -5.60 6.77
N PHE A 11 -4.49 -4.42 6.42
CA PHE A 11 -3.73 -3.41 5.69
C PHE A 11 -2.49 -2.97 6.48
N PHE A 12 -2.67 -2.54 7.73
CA PHE A 12 -1.59 -2.01 8.56
C PHE A 12 -0.49 -3.05 8.82
N CYS A 13 -0.88 -4.31 8.98
CA CYS A 13 0.05 -5.37 9.40
C CYS A 13 0.67 -6.17 8.26
N LYS A 14 0.06 -6.16 7.07
CA LYS A 14 0.52 -6.97 5.93
C LYS A 14 0.74 -6.09 4.70
N VAL A 15 -0.28 -5.37 4.25
CA VAL A 15 -0.20 -4.63 2.96
C VAL A 15 0.82 -3.51 3.02
N GLU A 16 0.73 -2.63 4.01
CA GLU A 16 1.63 -1.49 4.12
C GLU A 16 3.11 -1.92 4.28
N PRO A 17 3.48 -2.78 5.25
CA PRO A 17 4.87 -3.17 5.41
C PRO A 17 5.41 -4.04 4.27
N GLU A 18 4.64 -5.04 3.79
CA GLU A 18 5.16 -6.06 2.85
C GLU A 18 5.02 -5.65 1.39
N VAL A 19 4.11 -4.71 1.09
CA VAL A 19 3.87 -4.22 -0.27
C VAL A 19 4.35 -2.78 -0.39
N LEU A 20 3.74 -1.83 0.31
CA LEU A 20 3.99 -0.41 0.06
C LEU A 20 5.42 0.01 0.45
N PHE A 21 5.89 -0.42 1.61
CA PHE A 21 7.21 -0.06 2.12
C PHE A 21 8.29 -1.00 1.60
N ALA A 22 8.12 -2.32 1.70
CA ALA A 22 9.13 -3.29 1.24
C ALA A 22 9.40 -3.20 -0.28
N LYS A 23 8.39 -2.88 -1.09
CA LYS A 23 8.57 -2.66 -2.55
C LYS A 23 8.89 -1.21 -2.91
N LYS A 24 9.09 -0.36 -1.90
CA LYS A 24 9.51 1.03 -2.03
C LYS A 24 8.57 1.87 -2.91
N CYS A 25 7.26 1.63 -2.81
CA CYS A 25 6.26 2.43 -3.53
C CYS A 25 6.30 3.89 -3.06
N GLY A 26 6.54 4.13 -1.77
CA GLY A 26 6.66 5.48 -1.19
C GLY A 26 7.90 6.25 -1.66
N SER A 27 9.06 5.89 -1.12
CA SER A 27 10.31 6.63 -1.30
C SER A 27 11.04 6.36 -2.62
N GLY A 28 10.65 5.31 -3.36
CA GLY A 28 11.36 4.86 -4.57
C GLY A 28 12.62 4.04 -4.26
N ASP A 29 13.19 3.43 -5.29
CA ASP A 29 14.46 2.69 -5.23
C ASP A 29 15.61 3.43 -5.94
N PRO A 30 16.58 4.00 -5.20
CA PRO A 30 17.75 4.64 -5.79
C PRO A 30 18.59 3.71 -6.67
N GLY A 31 18.60 2.40 -6.38
CA GLY A 31 19.29 1.40 -7.20
C GLY A 31 18.68 1.23 -8.59
N GLN A 32 17.41 1.64 -8.74
CA GLN A 32 16.68 1.63 -10.02
C GLN A 32 16.59 3.03 -10.65
N GLY A 33 17.28 4.03 -10.07
CA GLY A 33 17.29 5.41 -10.55
C GLY A 33 16.12 6.27 -10.05
N ASP A 34 15.32 5.81 -9.09
CA ASP A 34 14.24 6.61 -8.52
C ASP A 34 14.80 7.72 -7.62
N ARG A 35 14.12 8.88 -7.62
CA ARG A 35 14.43 9.94 -6.66
C ARG A 35 13.93 9.55 -5.27
N ALA A 36 14.80 9.71 -4.27
CA ALA A 36 14.44 9.51 -2.87
C ALA A 36 13.24 10.39 -2.47
N GLY A 37 12.24 9.79 -1.82
CA GLY A 37 11.02 10.46 -1.37
C GLY A 37 10.05 10.83 -2.50
N GLY A 38 10.27 10.30 -3.72
CA GLY A 38 9.68 10.87 -4.93
C GLY A 38 8.63 10.02 -5.65
N CYS A 39 8.45 8.74 -5.31
CA CYS A 39 7.49 7.89 -6.03
C CYS A 39 6.05 8.15 -5.56
N HIS A 40 5.74 7.97 -4.28
CA HIS A 40 4.41 8.24 -3.72
C HIS A 40 4.41 9.09 -2.45
N PHE A 41 5.58 9.42 -1.88
CA PHE A 41 5.71 10.36 -0.74
C PHE A 41 5.64 11.84 -1.13
N ASN A 42 5.50 12.14 -2.42
CA ASN A 42 5.25 13.49 -2.91
C ASN A 42 3.83 13.58 -3.47
N PRO A 43 2.85 14.14 -2.71
CA PRO A 43 1.45 14.22 -3.14
C PRO A 43 1.25 15.06 -4.43
N SER A 44 2.18 15.97 -4.72
CA SER A 44 2.17 16.76 -5.96
C SER A 44 2.68 15.97 -7.17
N ALA A 45 3.36 14.84 -6.96
CA ALA A 45 3.93 14.00 -8.02
C ALA A 45 2.99 12.88 -8.47
N VAL A 46 2.06 12.43 -7.62
CA VAL A 46 1.14 11.33 -7.93
C VAL A 46 -0.29 11.64 -7.51
N SER A 47 -1.19 11.69 -8.49
CA SER A 47 -2.63 11.74 -8.25
C SER A 47 -3.16 10.35 -7.86
N GLY A 48 -3.86 10.27 -6.71
CA GLY A 48 -4.70 9.13 -6.33
C GLY A 48 -4.17 8.19 -5.25
N MET A 49 -2.85 8.06 -5.07
CA MET A 49 -2.26 7.25 -3.98
C MET A 49 -1.04 7.95 -3.38
N ALA A 50 -1.25 9.11 -2.76
CA ALA A 50 -0.20 9.79 -2.00
C ALA A 50 -0.01 9.07 -0.66
N LEU A 51 1.22 8.64 -0.38
CA LEU A 51 1.58 7.95 0.84
C LEU A 51 2.33 8.90 1.79
N VAL A 52 2.33 8.55 3.07
CA VAL A 52 3.03 9.25 4.14
C VAL A 52 4.00 8.28 4.80
N GLU A 53 5.23 8.73 5.01
CA GLU A 53 6.23 7.96 5.74
C GLU A 53 5.93 7.95 7.25
N HIS A 54 6.06 6.80 7.88
CA HIS A 54 5.99 6.65 9.33
C HIS A 54 6.70 5.38 9.81
N PRO A 55 7.01 5.27 11.13
CA PRO A 55 7.50 4.02 11.70
C PRO A 55 6.48 2.88 11.51
N PRO A 56 6.93 1.62 11.30
CA PRO A 56 6.02 0.48 11.15
C PRO A 56 5.02 0.37 12.31
N VAL A 57 3.77 0.03 11.99
CA VAL A 57 2.75 -0.29 12.99
C VAL A 57 3.16 -1.58 13.71
N ASP A 58 3.06 -1.59 15.04
CA ASP A 58 3.35 -2.79 15.81
C ASP A 58 2.14 -3.73 15.78
N CYS A 59 2.35 -4.92 15.20
CA CYS A 59 1.35 -5.96 15.06
C CYS A 59 1.66 -7.21 15.88
N GLY A 60 2.74 -7.22 16.66
CA GLY A 60 3.12 -8.37 17.49
C GLY A 60 3.32 -9.68 16.70
N GLY A 61 3.59 -9.60 15.40
CA GLY A 61 3.70 -10.75 14.49
C GLY A 61 2.38 -11.29 13.94
N GLY A 62 1.24 -10.66 14.25
CA GLY A 62 -0.08 -11.02 13.74
C GLY A 62 -0.61 -10.12 12.62
N GLU A 63 -1.89 -10.28 12.28
CA GLU A 63 -2.60 -9.48 11.26
C GLU A 63 -3.35 -8.28 11.85
N ARG A 64 -3.07 -7.90 13.11
CA ARG A 64 -3.78 -6.82 13.79
C ARG A 64 -2.86 -5.97 14.65
N PRO A 65 -3.00 -4.62 14.66
CA PRO A 65 -2.19 -3.76 15.52
C PRO A 65 -2.38 -4.08 17.01
N VAL A 66 -1.28 -4.12 17.76
CA VAL A 66 -1.31 -4.29 19.22
C VAL A 66 -1.67 -3.00 19.93
N ASN A 67 -1.37 -1.85 19.30
CA ASN A 67 -1.69 -0.53 19.82
C ASN A 67 -2.54 0.28 18.82
N ARG A 68 -3.80 0.53 19.19
CA ARG A 68 -4.74 1.29 18.36
C ARG A 68 -4.36 2.76 18.18
N SER A 69 -3.52 3.35 19.04
CA SER A 69 -3.12 4.75 18.88
C SER A 69 -2.22 4.98 17.66
N GLN A 70 -1.58 3.94 17.11
CA GLN A 70 -0.76 4.04 15.89
C GLN A 70 -1.61 4.15 14.62
N VAL A 71 -2.86 3.68 14.67
CA VAL A 71 -3.78 3.56 13.52
C VAL A 71 -5.07 4.35 13.72
N GLY A 72 -5.07 5.28 14.67
CA GLY A 72 -6.21 6.14 14.96
C GLY A 72 -6.45 7.19 13.87
N ALA A 73 -7.63 7.83 13.91
CA ALA A 73 -7.95 8.93 13.01
C ALA A 73 -6.86 10.02 13.02
N GLY A 74 -6.42 10.44 11.83
CA GLY A 74 -5.35 11.42 11.66
C GLY A 74 -3.94 10.86 11.76
N SER A 75 -3.75 9.55 11.98
CA SER A 75 -2.41 8.95 11.91
C SER A 75 -1.93 8.80 10.46
N PRO A 76 -0.60 8.82 10.21
CA PRO A 76 -0.04 8.54 8.89
C PRO A 76 -0.48 7.19 8.31
N ALA A 77 -0.54 6.14 9.15
CA ALA A 77 -0.99 4.81 8.74
C ALA A 77 -2.45 4.84 8.24
N GLN A 78 -3.34 5.56 8.94
CA GLN A 78 -4.73 5.74 8.53
C GLN A 78 -4.85 6.48 7.19
N ALA A 79 -4.01 7.50 6.96
CA ALA A 79 -3.97 8.21 5.68
C ALA A 79 -3.52 7.29 4.53
N ASN A 80 -2.54 6.41 4.77
CA ASN A 80 -2.09 5.41 3.79
C ASN A 80 -3.19 4.39 3.47
N LEU A 81 -3.95 3.94 4.48
CA LEU A 81 -5.09 3.05 4.28
C LEU A 81 -6.14 3.70 3.36
N GLU A 82 -6.50 4.96 3.62
CA GLU A 82 -7.46 5.69 2.81
C GLU A 82 -6.97 5.83 1.36
N ALA A 83 -5.72 6.23 1.17
CA ALA A 83 -5.10 6.35 -0.15
C ALA A 83 -5.06 5.01 -0.91
N ALA A 84 -4.66 3.93 -0.24
CA ALA A 84 -4.60 2.60 -0.85
C ALA A 84 -5.99 2.04 -1.17
N SER A 85 -6.99 2.31 -0.32
CA SER A 85 -8.36 1.81 -0.51
C SER A 85 -9.01 2.42 -1.75
N ILE A 86 -8.70 3.67 -2.10
CA ILE A 86 -9.21 4.35 -3.32
C ILE A 86 -8.78 3.60 -4.60
N VAL A 87 -7.61 2.98 -4.58
CA VAL A 87 -7.01 2.27 -5.73
C VAL A 87 -7.08 0.76 -5.57
N MET A 88 -7.92 0.27 -4.65
CA MET A 88 -8.17 -1.13 -4.42
C MET A 88 -9.51 -1.56 -5.05
N SER A 89 -9.69 -2.87 -5.25
CA SER A 89 -10.94 -3.45 -5.72
C SER A 89 -11.05 -4.90 -5.24
N ARG A 90 -12.28 -5.38 -5.03
CA ARG A 90 -12.57 -6.81 -4.81
C ARG A 90 -12.18 -7.67 -6.02
N ASP A 91 -12.23 -7.12 -7.24
CA ASP A 91 -11.57 -7.72 -8.40
C ASP A 91 -10.11 -7.27 -8.45
N ILE A 92 -9.21 -8.12 -7.96
CA ILE A 92 -7.78 -7.83 -7.92
C ILE A 92 -7.19 -7.54 -9.32
N ASN A 93 -7.77 -8.09 -10.40
CA ASN A 93 -7.29 -7.85 -11.76
C ASN A 93 -7.74 -6.49 -12.32
N ALA A 94 -8.65 -5.80 -11.64
CA ALA A 94 -9.04 -4.44 -11.92
C ALA A 94 -8.38 -3.43 -10.96
N ALA A 95 -7.93 -3.86 -9.78
CA ALA A 95 -7.36 -3.01 -8.73
C ALA A 95 -6.07 -2.29 -9.19
N PRO A 96 -6.07 -0.94 -9.31
CA PRO A 96 -4.87 -0.20 -9.73
C PRO A 96 -3.64 -0.46 -8.87
N ILE A 97 -3.80 -0.67 -7.55
CA ILE A 97 -2.71 -0.99 -6.62
C ILE A 97 -2.01 -2.33 -6.93
N PHE A 98 -2.64 -3.21 -7.71
CA PHE A 98 -2.05 -4.48 -8.17
C PHE A 98 -1.58 -4.39 -9.62
N VAL A 99 -2.44 -3.94 -10.54
CA VAL A 99 -2.11 -4.00 -11.98
C VAL A 99 -0.99 -3.03 -12.37
N ARG A 100 -0.93 -1.85 -11.75
CA ARG A 100 0.06 -0.82 -12.09
C ARG A 100 1.47 -1.25 -11.71
N PRO A 101 1.75 -1.56 -10.43
CA PRO A 101 3.10 -1.98 -10.04
C PRO A 101 3.53 -3.33 -10.64
N THR A 102 2.61 -4.11 -11.22
CA THR A 102 2.95 -5.34 -11.98
C THR A 102 3.20 -5.11 -13.47
N GLY A 103 3.21 -3.85 -13.93
CA GLY A 103 3.68 -3.45 -15.26
C GLY A 103 2.65 -2.76 -16.16
N ALA A 104 1.42 -2.47 -15.69
CA ALA A 104 0.40 -1.82 -16.50
C ALA A 104 0.31 -0.31 -16.23
N ASN A 105 0.71 0.54 -17.18
CA ASN A 105 0.58 2.01 -17.07
C ASN A 105 1.18 2.60 -15.78
N HIS A 106 2.35 2.08 -15.37
CA HIS A 106 3.15 2.58 -14.27
C HIS A 106 4.57 2.90 -14.80
N PRO A 107 5.27 3.94 -14.29
CA PRO A 107 6.60 4.30 -14.79
C PRO A 107 7.63 3.16 -14.76
N ARG A 108 7.42 2.16 -13.90
CA ARG A 108 8.20 0.91 -13.86
C ARG A 108 7.37 -0.26 -13.34
N ALA A 109 7.76 -1.49 -13.71
CA ALA A 109 7.29 -2.68 -12.99
C ALA A 109 8.05 -2.78 -11.65
N ILE A 110 7.32 -2.86 -10.55
CA ILE A 110 7.86 -2.93 -9.18
C ILE A 110 8.07 -4.39 -8.76
N PHE A 111 7.10 -5.24 -9.03
CA PHE A 111 7.15 -6.67 -8.70
C PHE A 111 6.32 -7.49 -9.71
N PRO A 112 6.67 -8.76 -9.97
CA PRO A 112 5.89 -9.60 -10.87
C PRO A 112 4.59 -10.09 -10.21
N LYS A 113 3.61 -10.53 -11.02
CA LYS A 113 2.28 -10.98 -10.54
C LYS A 113 2.30 -12.23 -9.63
N ASN A 114 3.43 -12.92 -9.55
CA ASN A 114 3.69 -14.09 -8.70
C ASN A 114 4.61 -13.78 -7.51
N ASP A 115 4.90 -12.50 -7.25
CA ASP A 115 5.65 -12.08 -6.07
C ASP A 115 4.79 -12.28 -4.79
N PRO A 116 5.38 -12.64 -3.64
CA PRO A 116 4.64 -12.71 -2.38
C PRO A 116 3.84 -11.44 -2.04
N ALA A 117 4.32 -10.25 -2.43
CA ALA A 117 3.57 -9.00 -2.24
C ALA A 117 2.26 -8.95 -3.07
N ALA A 118 2.23 -9.58 -4.24
CA ALA A 118 1.02 -9.73 -5.02
C ALA A 118 -0.01 -10.63 -4.29
N ASP A 119 0.45 -11.67 -3.60
CA ASP A 119 -0.44 -12.54 -2.81
C ASP A 119 -1.04 -11.82 -1.60
N VAL A 120 -0.27 -10.93 -0.96
CA VAL A 120 -0.79 -10.06 0.12
C VAL A 120 -1.92 -9.16 -0.38
N LEU A 121 -1.76 -8.54 -1.56
CA LEU A 121 -2.84 -7.72 -2.16
C LEU A 121 -4.05 -8.57 -2.54
N ARG A 122 -3.84 -9.79 -3.08
CA ARG A 122 -4.95 -10.73 -3.36
C ARG A 122 -5.71 -11.09 -2.08
N ALA A 123 -5.01 -11.33 -0.97
CA ALA A 123 -5.64 -11.63 0.31
C ALA A 123 -6.43 -10.43 0.84
N TRP A 124 -5.88 -9.21 0.73
CA TRP A 124 -6.58 -8.00 1.16
C TRP A 124 -7.85 -7.73 0.35
N ALA A 125 -7.83 -8.01 -0.97
CA ALA A 125 -9.03 -7.92 -1.81
C ALA A 125 -10.17 -8.83 -1.34
N GLN A 126 -9.89 -9.88 -0.56
CA GLN A 126 -10.89 -10.81 -0.05
C GLN A 126 -11.29 -10.53 1.42
N LYS A 127 -10.73 -9.50 2.07
CA LYS A 127 -10.96 -9.18 3.48
C LYS A 127 -11.73 -7.88 3.69
#